data_AF-V5GFW4-F1
#
_entry.id   AF-V5GFW4-F1
#
_cell.length_a   1.000
_cell.length_b   1.000
_cell.length_c   1.000
_cell.angle_alpha   90.00
_cell.angle_beta   90.00
_cell.angle_gamma   90.00
#
_symmetry.space_group_name_H-M   'P 1'
#
loop_
_entity.id
_entity.type
_entity.pdbx_description
1 polymer ?
#
loop_
_entity_poly.entity_id
_entity_poly.type
_entity_poly.pdbx_seq_one_letter_code
_entity_poly.pdbx_strand_id
1 'polypeptide(L)'
;VGLPNLKHLVLRENSFKTLSESITSWNELRALELTDNPINCDCHLLWLLNSINSKNLTNVQCSTPLQLRDRSLRTLTADDLGCSFSDPRQQAIIIFCLSALGLLAVLGLLLFRYRQRVREALKDYKWNKRAISRKEHEYQKTFSDDDYITRSGQHHIKPIPVTEL
;
A
#
# COMPACT_ATOMS: atom_id res chain seq x y z
N VAL A 1 -43.41 1.26 26.68
CA VAL A 1 -44.35 0.22 27.18
C VAL A 1 -43.72 -1.13 26.85
N GLY A 2 -43.40 -1.93 27.88
CA GLY A 2 -42.68 -3.20 27.72
C GLY A 2 -43.58 -4.41 27.97
N LEU A 3 -43.07 -5.61 27.69
CA LEU A 3 -43.71 -6.90 27.99
C LEU A 3 -42.98 -7.57 29.18
N PRO A 4 -43.24 -7.15 30.43
CA PRO A 4 -42.42 -7.56 31.58
C PRO A 4 -42.54 -9.04 31.94
N ASN A 5 -43.64 -9.69 31.57
CA ASN A 5 -43.92 -11.09 31.89
C ASN A 5 -43.73 -12.04 30.69
N LEU A 6 -43.09 -11.56 29.61
CA LEU A 6 -42.89 -12.38 28.41
C LEU A 6 -41.85 -13.47 28.71
N LYS A 7 -42.26 -14.74 28.58
CA LYS A 7 -41.40 -15.90 28.85
C LYS A 7 -40.91 -16.61 27.60
N HIS A 8 -41.75 -16.66 26.57
CA HIS A 8 -41.48 -17.38 25.34
C HIS A 8 -41.78 -16.45 24.17
N LEU A 9 -40.80 -16.26 23.30
CA LEU A 9 -40.95 -15.52 22.06
C LEU A 9 -40.53 -16.40 20.89
N VAL A 10 -41.44 -16.57 19.95
CA VAL A 10 -41.22 -17.38 18.75
C VAL A 10 -41.30 -16.45 17.54
N LEU A 11 -40.19 -16.35 16.81
CA LEU A 11 -40.01 -15.53 15.61
C LEU A 11 -39.44 -16.37 14.45
N ARG A 12 -39.77 -17.66 14.43
CA ARG A 12 -39.32 -18.62 13.41
C ARG A 12 -39.78 -18.21 12.01
N GLU A 13 -39.02 -18.60 10.97
CA GLU A 13 -39.39 -18.40 9.56
C GLU A 13 -39.72 -16.94 9.21
N ASN A 14 -38.93 -16.03 9.78
CA ASN A 14 -39.03 -14.62 9.47
C ASN A 14 -37.78 -14.17 8.69
N SER A 15 -37.76 -12.90 8.28
CA SER A 15 -36.63 -12.29 7.57
C SER A 15 -35.79 -11.39 8.49
N PHE A 16 -35.70 -11.71 9.79
CA PHE A 16 -34.87 -10.93 10.69
C PHE A 16 -33.40 -11.12 10.36
N LYS A 17 -32.70 -10.01 10.15
CA LYS A 17 -31.25 -9.98 9.97
C LYS A 17 -30.52 -9.60 11.25
N THR A 18 -31.13 -8.77 12.07
CA THR A 18 -30.57 -8.27 13.32
C THR A 18 -31.71 -8.05 14.30
N LEU A 19 -31.38 -8.03 15.58
CA LEU A 19 -32.32 -7.76 16.66
C LEU A 19 -31.79 -6.58 17.47
N SER A 20 -32.70 -5.75 17.95
CA SER A 20 -32.35 -4.66 18.86
C SER A 20 -32.08 -5.20 20.26
N GLU A 21 -31.11 -4.58 20.94
CA GLU A 21 -30.80 -4.83 22.34
C GLU A 21 -32.00 -4.53 23.26
N SER A 22 -33.05 -3.84 22.79
CA SER A 22 -34.29 -3.63 23.55
C SER A 22 -34.93 -4.93 24.07
N ILE A 23 -34.65 -6.08 23.44
CA ILE A 23 -35.10 -7.41 23.88
C ILE A 23 -34.52 -7.80 25.25
N THR A 24 -33.35 -7.26 25.62
CA THR A 24 -32.74 -7.48 26.94
C THR A 24 -33.62 -7.00 28.09
N SER A 25 -34.50 -6.02 27.84
CA SER A 25 -35.47 -5.50 28.83
C SER A 25 -36.49 -6.54 29.31
N TRP A 26 -36.64 -7.67 28.60
CA TRP A 26 -37.52 -8.76 29.00
C TRP A 26 -36.76 -9.72 29.92
N ASN A 27 -36.75 -9.40 31.21
CA ASN A 27 -36.03 -10.17 32.24
C ASN A 27 -36.53 -11.62 32.36
N GLU A 28 -37.83 -11.84 32.20
CA GLU A 28 -38.48 -13.16 32.33
C GLU A 28 -38.36 -14.04 31.07
N LEU A 29 -37.70 -13.58 30.00
CA LEU A 29 -37.58 -14.32 28.76
C LEU A 29 -36.70 -15.57 28.95
N ARG A 30 -37.28 -16.75 28.72
CA ARG A 30 -36.65 -18.07 28.85
C ARG A 30 -36.37 -18.73 27.51
N ALA A 31 -37.14 -18.41 26.48
CA ALA A 31 -36.97 -18.99 25.14
C ALA A 31 -37.15 -17.93 24.05
N LEU A 32 -36.26 -17.96 23.05
CA LEU A 32 -36.24 -17.04 21.91
C LEU A 32 -35.94 -17.81 20.62
N GLU A 33 -36.99 -18.25 19.92
CA GLU A 33 -36.82 -19.03 18.70
C GLU A 33 -36.66 -18.12 17.49
N LEU A 34 -35.48 -18.19 16.87
CA LEU A 34 -35.10 -17.43 15.67
C LEU A 34 -34.69 -18.35 14.51
N THR A 35 -35.06 -19.63 14.59
CA THR A 35 -34.75 -20.59 13.53
C THR A 35 -35.32 -20.11 12.19
N ASP A 36 -34.62 -20.42 11.10
CA ASP A 36 -35.00 -20.02 9.73
C ASP A 36 -35.10 -18.50 9.54
N ASN A 37 -34.21 -17.74 10.20
CA ASN A 37 -34.00 -16.32 9.94
C ASN A 37 -32.59 -16.07 9.40
N PRO A 38 -32.42 -15.12 8.45
CA PRO A 38 -31.11 -14.77 7.89
C PRO A 38 -30.29 -13.87 8.84
N ILE A 39 -29.98 -14.36 10.04
CA ILE A 39 -29.28 -13.59 11.08
C ILE A 39 -27.87 -13.21 10.65
N ASN A 40 -27.55 -11.93 10.79
CA ASN A 40 -26.22 -11.37 10.59
C ASN A 40 -25.45 -11.36 11.92
N CYS A 41 -24.45 -12.22 12.01
CA CYS A 41 -23.58 -12.35 13.17
C CYS A 41 -22.37 -11.44 13.02
N ASP A 42 -22.51 -10.23 13.54
CA ASP A 42 -21.46 -9.24 13.66
C ASP A 42 -21.29 -8.82 15.13
N CYS A 43 -20.40 -7.84 15.37
CA CYS A 43 -20.16 -7.33 16.72
C CYS A 43 -21.40 -6.68 17.36
N HIS A 44 -22.34 -6.13 16.57
CA HIS A 44 -23.57 -5.55 17.11
C HIS A 44 -24.49 -6.62 17.71
N LEU A 45 -24.31 -7.89 17.36
CA LEU A 45 -25.06 -9.01 17.91
C LEU A 45 -24.42 -9.62 19.18
N LEU A 46 -23.33 -9.02 19.69
CA LEU A 46 -22.63 -9.50 20.90
C LEU A 46 -23.55 -9.56 22.14
N TRP A 47 -24.48 -8.60 22.27
CA TRP A 47 -25.45 -8.59 23.37
C TRP A 47 -26.33 -9.86 23.37
N LEU A 48 -26.68 -10.36 22.17
CA LEU A 48 -27.51 -11.55 22.01
C LEU A 48 -26.70 -12.80 22.34
N LEU A 49 -25.43 -12.87 21.94
CA LEU A 49 -24.52 -13.93 22.35
C LEU A 49 -24.44 -14.04 23.89
N ASN A 50 -24.22 -12.91 24.56
CA ASN A 50 -24.19 -12.85 26.02
C ASN A 50 -25.53 -13.25 26.66
N SER A 51 -26.64 -12.88 26.03
CA SER A 51 -27.99 -13.23 26.49
C SER A 51 -28.29 -14.73 26.32
N ILE A 52 -27.87 -15.34 25.20
CA ILE A 52 -28.02 -16.78 24.96
C ILE A 52 -27.22 -17.59 25.98
N ASN A 53 -26.00 -17.16 26.27
CA ASN A 53 -25.12 -17.85 27.22
C ASN A 53 -25.61 -17.71 28.68
N SER A 54 -26.10 -16.53 29.08
CA SER A 54 -26.58 -16.29 30.44
C SER A 54 -27.97 -16.86 30.72
N LYS A 55 -28.92 -16.71 29.79
CA LYS A 55 -30.33 -17.12 29.95
C LYS A 55 -30.64 -18.49 29.37
N ASN A 56 -29.65 -19.20 28.80
CA ASN A 56 -29.83 -20.48 28.10
C ASN A 56 -30.93 -20.43 27.03
N LEU A 57 -30.96 -19.34 26.25
CA LEU A 57 -31.92 -19.20 25.16
C LEU A 57 -31.64 -20.23 24.06
N THR A 58 -32.66 -20.49 23.25
CA THR A 58 -32.62 -21.39 22.09
C THR A 58 -31.53 -20.99 21.10
N ASN A 59 -30.98 -22.00 20.43
CA ASN A 59 -29.84 -21.82 19.55
C ASN A 59 -30.20 -21.00 18.30
N VAL A 60 -29.36 -20.00 17.99
CA VAL A 60 -29.49 -19.13 16.81
C VAL A 60 -28.39 -19.51 15.82
N GLN A 61 -28.73 -19.66 14.54
CA GLN A 61 -27.76 -19.92 13.48
C GLN A 61 -27.47 -18.64 12.68
N CYS A 62 -26.20 -18.44 12.37
CA CYS A 62 -25.71 -17.32 11.58
C CYS A 62 -25.88 -17.60 10.09
N SER A 63 -26.39 -16.63 9.32
CA SER A 63 -26.48 -16.70 7.87
C SER A 63 -25.40 -15.85 7.20
N THR A 64 -25.05 -14.71 7.80
CA THR A 64 -23.98 -13.82 7.38
C THR A 64 -23.10 -13.44 8.57
N PRO A 65 -21.82 -13.09 8.36
CA PRO A 65 -21.04 -13.13 7.11
C PRO A 65 -20.78 -14.57 6.62
N LEU A 66 -20.36 -14.72 5.35
CA LEU A 66 -20.15 -16.03 4.71
C LEU A 66 -19.26 -16.99 5.53
N GLN A 67 -18.28 -16.44 6.25
CA GLN A 67 -17.35 -17.21 7.09
C GLN A 67 -18.03 -17.87 8.31
N LEU A 68 -19.13 -17.27 8.80
CA LEU A 68 -19.90 -17.74 9.94
C LEU A 68 -21.20 -18.42 9.53
N ARG A 69 -21.43 -18.63 8.23
CA ARG A 69 -22.66 -19.23 7.73
C ARG A 69 -22.88 -20.63 8.33
N ASP A 70 -24.13 -20.89 8.73
CA ASP A 70 -24.62 -22.13 9.35
C ASP A 70 -23.95 -22.47 10.69
N ARG A 71 -23.16 -21.55 11.26
CA ARG A 71 -22.59 -21.68 12.62
C ARG A 71 -23.61 -21.27 13.66
N SER A 72 -23.61 -21.99 14.78
CA SER A 72 -24.38 -21.63 15.96
C SER A 72 -23.75 -20.43 16.67
N LEU A 73 -24.55 -19.39 16.94
CA LEU A 73 -24.12 -18.20 17.67
C LEU A 73 -23.53 -18.58 19.03
N ARG A 74 -24.10 -19.58 19.72
CA ARG A 74 -23.63 -20.06 21.04
C ARG A 74 -22.19 -20.58 21.03
N THR A 75 -21.69 -20.99 19.87
CA THR A 75 -20.32 -21.52 19.71
C THR A 75 -19.29 -20.44 19.38
N LEU A 76 -19.74 -19.21 19.10
CA LEU A 76 -18.88 -18.10 18.71
C LEU A 76 -18.43 -17.29 19.92
N THR A 77 -17.29 -16.63 19.77
CA THR A 77 -16.74 -15.66 20.72
C THR A 77 -16.89 -14.23 20.20
N ALA A 78 -16.63 -13.23 21.06
CA ALA A 78 -16.63 -11.83 20.65
C ALA A 78 -15.61 -11.54 19.53
N ASP A 79 -14.48 -12.25 19.54
CA ASP A 79 -13.45 -12.13 18.51
C ASP A 79 -13.91 -12.73 17.17
N ASP A 80 -14.62 -13.85 17.19
CA ASP A 80 -15.20 -14.46 15.98
C ASP A 80 -16.24 -13.56 15.32
N LEU A 81 -17.00 -12.81 16.13
CA LEU A 81 -17.95 -11.78 15.66
C LEU A 81 -17.25 -10.52 15.11
N GLY A 82 -15.92 -10.47 15.20
CA GLY A 82 -15.11 -9.36 14.70
C GLY A 82 -15.11 -8.13 15.60
N CYS A 83 -15.51 -8.24 16.87
CA CYS A 83 -15.47 -7.10 17.79
C CYS A 83 -14.06 -6.55 18.02
N SER A 84 -13.03 -7.37 17.85
CA SER A 84 -11.63 -6.96 17.93
C SER A 84 -11.21 -6.01 16.78
N PHE A 85 -11.87 -6.08 15.62
CA PHE A 85 -11.57 -5.25 14.44
C PHE A 85 -12.35 -3.93 14.39
N SER A 86 -13.43 -3.81 15.19
CA SER A 86 -14.17 -2.56 15.37
C SER A 86 -13.50 -1.59 16.36
N ASP A 87 -12.41 -2.02 17.00
CA ASP A 87 -11.63 -1.17 17.89
C ASP A 87 -10.88 -0.11 17.04
N PRO A 88 -11.04 1.21 17.29
CA PRO A 88 -10.40 2.28 16.51
C PRO A 88 -8.89 2.13 16.36
N ARG A 89 -8.25 1.39 17.28
CA ARG A 89 -6.82 1.03 17.24
C ARG A 89 -6.45 0.15 16.05
N GLN A 90 -7.27 -0.82 15.68
CA GLN A 90 -6.99 -1.71 14.55
C GLN A 90 -7.24 -1.02 13.21
N GLN A 91 -8.26 -0.15 13.13
CA GLN A 91 -8.48 0.69 11.94
C GLN A 91 -7.30 1.64 11.71
N ALA A 92 -6.74 2.23 12.76
CA ALA A 92 -5.55 3.06 12.66
C ALA A 92 -4.33 2.29 12.10
N ILE A 93 -4.15 1.02 12.48
CA ILE A 93 -3.06 0.17 11.96
C ILE A 93 -3.23 -0.07 10.46
N ILE A 94 -4.44 -0.40 10.00
CA ILE A 94 -4.71 -0.63 8.56
C ILE A 94 -4.43 0.64 7.75
N ILE A 95 -4.91 1.79 8.21
CA ILE A 95 -4.67 3.09 7.56
C ILE A 95 -3.18 3.43 7.54
N PHE A 96 -2.48 3.19 8.65
CA PHE A 96 -1.05 3.42 8.74
C PHE A 96 -0.27 2.53 7.76
N CYS A 97 -0.57 1.23 7.70
CA CYS A 97 0.08 0.31 6.77
C CYS A 97 -0.15 0.69 5.30
N LEU A 98 -1.39 1.06 4.93
CA LEU A 98 -1.70 1.49 3.57
C LEU A 98 -1.00 2.80 3.20
N SER A 99 -0.94 3.77 4.11
CA SER A 99 -0.23 5.03 3.88
C SER A 99 1.29 4.83 3.79
N ALA A 100 1.88 3.98 4.64
CA ALA A 100 3.29 3.64 4.58
C ALA A 100 3.67 2.93 3.27
N LEU A 101 2.85 1.97 2.81
CA LEU A 101 3.02 1.31 1.51
C LEU A 101 2.96 2.32 0.35
N GLY A 102 2.01 3.25 0.40
CA GLY A 102 1.90 4.34 -0.58
C GLY A 102 3.15 5.23 -0.60
N LEU A 103 3.64 5.64 0.57
CA LEU A 103 4.86 6.47 0.69
C LEU A 103 6.10 5.75 0.17
N LEU A 104 6.27 4.46 0.49
CA LEU A 104 7.40 3.66 0.00
C LEU A 104 7.35 3.50 -1.52
N ALA A 105 6.18 3.28 -2.10
CA ALA A 105 6.01 3.20 -3.55
C ALA A 105 6.35 4.53 -4.23
N VAL A 106 5.88 5.66 -3.69
CA VAL A 106 6.20 7.01 -4.20
C VAL A 106 7.70 7.29 -4.10
N LEU A 107 8.32 6.99 -2.95
CA LEU A 107 9.76 7.15 -2.77
C LEU A 107 10.54 6.28 -3.77
N GLY A 108 10.13 5.03 -3.96
CA GLY A 108 10.70 4.12 -4.95
C GLY A 108 10.59 4.67 -6.38
N LEU A 109 9.45 5.23 -6.76
CA LEU A 109 9.24 5.88 -8.06
C LEU A 109 10.11 7.13 -8.22
N LEU A 110 10.23 7.97 -7.19
CA LEU A 110 11.10 9.15 -7.20
C LEU A 110 12.57 8.75 -7.35
N LEU A 111 13.03 7.76 -6.59
CA LEU A 111 14.39 7.21 -6.70
C LEU A 111 14.62 6.58 -8.07
N PHE A 112 13.64 5.86 -8.62
CA PHE A 112 13.74 5.30 -9.96
C PHE A 112 13.87 6.41 -11.02
N ARG A 113 13.02 7.44 -10.94
CA ARG A 113 13.08 8.61 -11.83
C ARG A 113 14.38 9.38 -11.68
N TYR A 114 14.87 9.56 -10.45
CA TYR A 114 16.15 10.19 -10.17
C TYR A 114 17.30 9.39 -10.78
N ARG A 115 17.35 8.07 -10.55
CA ARG A 115 18.36 7.18 -11.14
C ARG A 115 18.30 7.16 -12.67
N GLN A 116 17.11 7.25 -13.24
CA GLN A 116 16.94 7.35 -14.69
C GLN A 116 17.49 8.68 -15.21
N ARG A 117 17.15 9.81 -14.58
CA ARG A 117 17.66 11.13 -14.92
C ARG A 117 19.19 11.21 -14.82
N VAL A 118 19.76 10.69 -13.73
CA VAL A 118 21.22 10.65 -13.53
C VAL A 118 21.89 9.76 -14.57
N ARG A 119 21.30 8.61 -14.93
CA ARG A 119 21.83 7.75 -15.99
C ARG A 119 21.90 8.47 -17.33
N GLU A 120 20.85 9.21 -17.71
CA GLU A 120 20.88 9.99 -18.95
C GLU A 120 21.89 11.14 -18.88
N ALA A 121 21.93 11.91 -17.77
CA ALA A 121 22.91 12.97 -17.59
C ALA A 121 24.37 12.46 -17.58
N LEU A 122 24.62 11.27 -17.01
CA LEU A 122 25.94 10.63 -17.04
C LEU A 122 26.32 10.11 -18.43
N LYS A 123 25.36 9.60 -19.21
CA LYS A 123 25.60 9.26 -20.62
C LYS A 123 25.97 10.52 -21.39
N ASP A 124 25.20 11.59 -21.23
CA ASP A 124 25.45 12.87 -21.91
C ASP A 124 26.82 13.44 -21.52
N TYR A 125 27.15 13.41 -20.23
CA TYR A 125 28.48 13.79 -19.72
C TYR A 125 29.59 12.94 -20.35
N LYS A 126 29.41 11.62 -20.44
CA LYS A 126 30.39 10.69 -21.05
C LYS A 126 30.53 10.91 -22.56
N TRP A 127 29.44 11.17 -23.28
CA TRP A 127 29.43 11.48 -24.71
C TRP A 127 30.12 12.81 -24.99
N ASN A 128 29.80 13.85 -24.22
CA ASN A 128 30.43 15.16 -24.36
C ASN A 128 31.94 15.09 -24.07
N LYS A 129 32.36 14.39 -23.01
CA LYS A 129 33.78 14.19 -22.71
C LYS A 129 34.52 13.45 -23.82
N ARG A 130 33.91 12.42 -24.43
CA ARG A 130 34.49 11.72 -25.60
C ARG A 130 34.58 12.63 -26.82
N ALA A 131 33.57 13.47 -27.06
CA ALA A 131 33.58 14.44 -28.16
C ALA A 131 34.66 15.50 -27.97
N ILE A 132 34.83 16.02 -26.74
CA ILE A 132 35.88 16.98 -26.40
C ILE A 132 37.26 16.35 -26.59
N SER A 133 37.49 15.15 -26.05
CA SER A 133 38.76 14.42 -26.23
C SER A 133 39.06 14.18 -27.71
N ARG A 134 38.06 13.85 -28.54
CA ARG A 134 38.24 13.70 -29.99
C ARG A 134 38.66 15.01 -30.66
N LYS A 135 38.06 16.14 -30.28
CA LYS A 135 38.39 17.46 -30.82
C LYS A 135 39.80 17.93 -30.43
N GLU A 136 40.26 17.62 -29.21
CA GLU A 136 41.63 17.92 -28.78
C GLU A 136 42.67 17.20 -29.64
N HIS A 137 42.46 15.91 -29.94
CA HIS A 137 43.34 15.16 -30.85
C HIS A 137 43.33 15.69 -32.29
N GLU A 138 42.22 16.30 -32.73
CA GLU A 138 42.10 16.90 -34.05
C GLU A 138 42.82 18.25 -34.12
N TYR A 139 42.63 19.14 -33.13
CA TYR A 139 43.33 20.43 -33.04
C TYR A 139 44.86 20.27 -32.96
N GLN A 140 45.32 19.28 -32.20
CA GLN A 140 46.75 19.03 -32.03
C GLN A 140 47.43 18.51 -33.31
N LYS A 141 46.69 17.85 -34.21
CA LYS A 141 47.21 17.46 -35.53
C LYS A 141 47.34 18.66 -36.47
N THR A 142 46.35 19.55 -36.50
CA THR A 142 46.40 20.73 -37.38
C THR A 142 47.56 21.65 -37.01
N PHE A 143 47.80 21.87 -35.71
CA PHE A 143 48.91 22.69 -35.23
C PHE A 143 50.29 22.14 -35.64
N SER A 144 50.48 20.82 -35.66
CA SER A 144 51.77 20.23 -36.05
C SER A 144 52.06 20.32 -37.56
N ASP A 145 51.02 20.31 -38.40
CA ASP A 145 51.19 20.37 -39.86
C ASP A 145 51.50 21.81 -40.33
N ASP A 146 50.85 22.82 -39.75
CA ASP A 146 51.07 24.24 -40.10
C ASP A 146 52.48 24.73 -39.73
N ASP A 147 53.03 24.26 -38.59
CA ASP A 147 54.40 24.58 -38.17
C ASP A 147 55.48 23.91 -39.06
N TYR A 148 55.15 22.78 -39.70
CA TYR A 148 56.06 22.12 -40.63
C TYR A 148 56.06 22.83 -42.00
N ILE A 149 54.89 23.27 -42.48
CA ILE A 149 54.77 24.00 -43.75
C ILE A 149 55.50 25.35 -43.67
N THR A 150 55.38 26.08 -42.55
CA THR A 150 56.03 27.40 -42.38
C THR A 150 57.55 27.32 -42.24
N ARG A 151 58.10 26.27 -41.62
CA ARG A 151 59.57 26.08 -41.54
C ARG A 151 60.23 25.76 -42.87
N SER A 152 59.51 25.11 -43.79
CA SER A 152 60.05 24.81 -45.13
C SER A 152 60.24 26.06 -46.02
N GLY A 153 59.57 27.18 -45.70
CA GLY A 153 59.61 28.40 -46.49
C GLY A 153 60.77 29.37 -46.21
N GLN A 154 61.58 29.15 -45.17
CA GLN A 154 62.48 30.20 -44.65
C GLN A 154 64.00 29.90 -44.75
N HIS A 155 64.41 28.87 -45.50
CA HIS A 155 65.82 28.63 -45.84
C HIS A 155 66.20 29.26 -47.18
N HIS A 156 66.44 30.58 -47.20
CA HIS A 156 67.18 31.23 -48.29
C HIS A 156 68.53 31.76 -47.80
N ILE A 157 69.57 31.31 -48.49
CA ILE A 157 71.00 31.34 -48.20
C ILE A 157 71.57 32.78 -48.13
N LYS A 158 72.48 33.07 -47.18
CA LYS A 158 73.38 34.25 -47.22
C LYS A 158 74.83 33.81 -47.48
N PRO A 159 75.53 34.36 -48.49
CA PRO A 159 76.91 34.01 -48.78
C PRO A 159 77.93 34.76 -47.89
N ILE A 160 79.08 34.12 -47.67
CA ILE A 160 80.23 34.61 -46.88
C ILE A 160 81.16 35.41 -47.81
N PRO A 161 81.66 36.61 -47.45
CA PRO A 161 82.68 37.29 -48.24
C PRO A 161 84.10 36.81 -47.86
N VAL A 162 84.92 36.59 -48.89
CA VAL A 162 86.36 36.35 -48.79
C VAL A 162 87.09 37.66 -49.10
N THR A 163 88.14 38.01 -48.36
CA THR A 163 89.12 39.01 -48.80
C THR A 163 90.53 38.46 -48.65
N GLU A 164 91.21 38.43 -49.80
CA GLU A 164 92.61 38.12 -50.02
C GLU A 164 93.54 39.29 -49.63
N LEU A 165 94.81 38.91 -49.39
CA LEU A 165 96.06 39.68 -49.25
C LEU A 165 96.32 40.44 -47.93
#